data_AF-A0A438LYG3-F1
#
_entry.id   AF-A0A438LYG3-F1
#
_cell.length_a   1.000
_cell.length_b   1.000
_cell.length_c   1.000
_cell.angle_alpha   90.00
_cell.angle_beta   90.00
_cell.angle_gamma   90.00
#
_symmetry.space_group_name_H-M   'P 1'
#
loop_
_entity.id
_entity.type
_entity.pdbx_description
1 polymer ?
#
loop_
_entity_poly.entity_id
_entity_poly.type
_entity_poly.pdbx_seq_one_letter_code
_entity_poly.pdbx_strand_id
1 'polypeptide(L)'
;MAFAKCVRENGVPDFKDPAPGAAIDDEIDFNSPAFKKAAEACKDVMPTPFLRNEADENWSTADKRKYAACMRSNGVPSFPDPDTSGAFKLDDDDRPDTPQFKKAEEACKQHQPQGTPSMIPSKTGDS
;
A
#
# COMPACT_ATOMS: atom_id res chain seq x y z
N MET A 1 -13.50 13.87 5.91
CA MET A 1 -12.97 14.33 4.61
C MET A 1 -12.12 15.59 4.79
N ALA A 2 -10.94 15.46 5.41
CA ALA A 2 -10.05 16.62 5.62
C ALA A 2 -9.29 16.98 4.33
N PHE A 3 -8.81 15.97 3.62
CA PHE A 3 -8.13 16.13 2.34
C PHE A 3 -9.03 16.71 1.23
N ALA A 4 -10.21 16.13 1.02
CA ALA A 4 -11.10 16.59 -0.05
C ALA A 4 -11.59 18.03 0.17
N LYS A 5 -11.85 18.43 1.42
CA LYS A 5 -12.12 19.84 1.77
C LYS A 5 -10.93 20.74 1.44
N CYS A 6 -9.71 20.33 1.81
CA CYS A 6 -8.50 21.09 1.52
C CYS A 6 -8.26 21.23 0.00
N VAL A 7 -8.47 20.17 -0.78
CA VAL A 7 -8.27 20.19 -2.24
C VAL A 7 -9.24 21.15 -2.94
N ARG A 8 -10.51 21.19 -2.50
CA ARG A 8 -11.50 22.19 -2.96
C ARG A 8 -11.06 23.62 -2.65
N GLU A 9 -10.53 23.85 -1.44
CA GLU A 9 -10.02 25.17 -1.02
C GLU A 9 -8.74 25.58 -1.78
N ASN A 10 -7.98 24.62 -2.32
CA ASN A 10 -6.72 24.86 -3.02
C ASN A 10 -6.81 24.82 -4.56
N GLY A 11 -8.02 24.90 -5.10
CA GLY A 11 -8.24 25.20 -6.53
C GLY A 11 -8.80 24.06 -7.36
N VAL A 12 -9.28 22.98 -6.74
CA VAL A 12 -10.03 21.91 -7.41
C VAL A 12 -11.44 21.83 -6.80
N PRO A 13 -12.32 22.81 -7.06
CA PRO A 13 -13.63 22.90 -6.41
C PRO A 13 -14.54 21.71 -6.70
N ASP A 14 -14.33 21.04 -7.84
CA ASP A 14 -15.10 19.86 -8.27
C ASP A 14 -14.62 18.55 -7.62
N PHE A 15 -13.62 18.60 -6.72
CA PHE A 15 -13.12 17.42 -6.02
C PHE A 15 -14.17 16.90 -5.03
N LYS A 16 -14.86 15.83 -5.41
CA LYS A 16 -15.87 15.16 -4.59
C LYS A 16 -15.21 14.37 -3.46
N ASP A 17 -15.94 14.20 -2.35
CA ASP A 17 -15.51 13.32 -1.27
C ASP A 17 -15.62 11.86 -1.73
N PRO A 18 -14.54 11.04 -1.68
CA PRO A 18 -14.64 9.63 -2.06
C PRO A 18 -15.48 8.87 -1.03
N ALA A 19 -16.49 8.13 -1.46
CA ALA A 19 -17.22 7.25 -0.53
C ALA A 19 -16.28 6.17 0.02
N PRO A 20 -16.56 5.59 1.22
CA PRO A 20 -15.80 4.44 1.71
C PRO A 20 -15.79 3.31 0.67
N GLY A 21 -14.59 2.90 0.22
CA GLY A 21 -14.43 1.88 -0.83
C GLY A 21 -14.69 2.36 -2.26
N ALA A 22 -14.85 3.66 -2.50
CA ALA A 22 -14.97 4.21 -3.84
C ALA A 22 -13.65 4.83 -4.30
N ALA A 23 -13.25 4.48 -5.54
CA ALA A 23 -12.21 5.20 -6.24
C ALA A 23 -12.61 6.67 -6.41
N ILE A 24 -11.60 7.52 -6.39
CA ILE A 24 -11.67 8.90 -6.86
C ILE A 24 -12.19 8.89 -8.30
N ASP A 25 -13.20 9.72 -8.58
CA ASP A 25 -13.86 9.86 -9.88
C ASP A 25 -12.83 10.06 -11.00
N ASP A 26 -12.90 9.26 -12.07
CA ASP A 26 -11.99 9.30 -13.23
C ASP A 26 -12.00 10.66 -13.96
N GLU A 27 -12.98 11.52 -13.66
CA GLU A 27 -13.08 12.88 -14.18
C GLU A 27 -12.03 13.84 -13.56
N ILE A 28 -11.38 13.46 -12.45
CA ILE A 28 -10.31 14.26 -11.84
C ILE A 28 -8.98 14.00 -12.56
N ASP A 29 -8.45 15.02 -13.23
CA ASP A 29 -7.07 14.97 -13.75
C ASP A 29 -6.03 15.18 -12.63
N PHE A 30 -5.50 14.07 -12.13
CA PHE A 30 -4.42 14.03 -11.14
C PHE A 30 -3.10 14.65 -11.62
N ASN A 31 -2.93 14.83 -12.93
CA ASN A 31 -1.74 15.46 -13.51
C ASN A 31 -1.90 16.96 -13.73
N SER A 32 -3.11 17.49 -13.56
CA SER A 32 -3.38 18.91 -13.73
C SER A 32 -2.55 19.77 -12.76
N PRO A 33 -2.11 20.97 -13.17
CA PRO A 33 -1.42 21.90 -12.29
C PRO A 33 -2.24 22.28 -11.05
N ALA A 34 -3.56 22.34 -11.19
CA ALA A 34 -4.49 22.63 -10.09
C ALA A 34 -4.46 21.53 -9.03
N PHE A 35 -4.53 20.26 -9.45
CA PHE A 35 -4.47 19.14 -8.53
C PHE A 35 -3.10 19.02 -7.85
N LYS A 36 -2.00 19.16 -8.59
CA LYS A 36 -0.64 19.12 -8.02
C LYS A 36 -0.42 20.18 -6.95
N LYS A 37 -0.87 21.41 -7.21
CA LYS A 37 -0.80 22.51 -6.24
C LYS A 37 -1.62 22.19 -4.99
N ALA A 38 -2.81 21.66 -5.17
CA ALA A 38 -3.67 21.26 -4.06
C ALA A 38 -3.10 20.09 -3.26
N ALA A 39 -2.56 19.06 -3.91
CA ALA A 39 -1.93 17.91 -3.26
C ALA A 39 -0.73 18.33 -2.40
N GLU A 40 0.11 19.23 -2.90
CA GLU A 40 1.24 19.79 -2.13
C GLU A 40 0.79 20.62 -0.93
N ALA A 41 -0.23 21.46 -1.09
CA ALA A 41 -0.78 22.27 -0.01
C ALA A 41 -1.50 21.41 1.05
N CYS A 42 -2.07 20.29 0.63
CA CYS A 42 -2.90 19.42 1.46
C CYS A 42 -2.18 18.17 1.98
N LYS A 43 -0.87 18.05 1.75
CA LYS A 43 -0.08 16.88 2.15
C LYS A 43 -0.13 16.59 3.65
N ASP A 44 -0.24 17.64 4.46
CA ASP A 44 -0.27 17.53 5.93
C ASP A 44 -1.65 17.10 6.45
N VAL A 45 -2.69 17.18 5.61
CA VAL A 45 -4.07 16.75 5.93
C VAL A 45 -4.50 15.55 5.10
N MET A 46 -3.60 14.96 4.29
CA MET A 46 -3.83 13.69 3.62
C MET A 46 -4.01 12.62 4.69
N PRO A 47 -5.20 12.03 4.81
CA PRO A 47 -5.33 10.88 5.66
C PRO A 47 -4.53 9.75 4.99
N THR A 48 -3.77 9.02 5.79
CA THR A 48 -2.99 7.82 5.39
C THR A 48 -3.74 6.80 4.49
N PRO A 49 -5.09 6.69 4.47
CA PRO A 49 -5.82 5.82 3.55
C PRO A 49 -5.58 6.05 2.04
N PHE A 50 -5.09 7.21 1.60
CA PHE A 50 -4.76 7.43 0.18
C PHE A 50 -3.45 6.77 -0.27
N LEU A 51 -2.60 6.32 0.66
CA LEU A 51 -1.38 5.55 0.39
C LEU A 51 -1.58 4.04 0.62
N ARG A 52 -2.78 3.61 1.00
CA ARG A 52 -3.12 2.19 1.15
C ARG A 52 -3.55 1.66 -0.21
N ASN A 53 -2.80 0.66 -0.70
CA ASN A 53 -3.27 -0.16 -1.80
C ASN A 53 -4.52 -0.93 -1.34
N GLU A 54 -5.48 -1.18 -2.22
CA GLU A 54 -6.70 -1.95 -1.92
C GLU A 54 -6.39 -3.35 -1.34
N ALA A 55 -5.20 -3.88 -1.60
CA ALA A 55 -4.63 -5.07 -0.95
C ALA A 55 -4.55 -4.99 0.59
N ASP A 56 -4.52 -3.78 1.16
CA ASP A 56 -4.45 -3.55 2.60
C ASP A 56 -5.82 -3.59 3.31
N GLU A 57 -6.95 -3.61 2.59
CA GLU A 57 -8.28 -3.73 3.20
C GLU A 57 -8.60 -5.14 3.69
N ASN A 58 -8.04 -6.16 3.05
CA ASN A 58 -8.27 -7.56 3.42
C ASN A 58 -7.13 -8.21 4.21
N TRP A 59 -6.07 -7.47 4.55
CA TRP A 59 -4.95 -8.00 5.33
C TRP A 59 -4.88 -7.37 6.71
N SER A 60 -5.53 -8.02 7.68
CA SER A 60 -5.54 -7.53 9.07
C SER A 60 -4.13 -7.48 9.66
N THR A 61 -3.87 -6.53 10.56
CA THR A 61 -2.57 -6.45 11.29
C THR A 61 -2.25 -7.76 12.02
N ALA A 62 -3.28 -8.50 12.48
CA ALA A 62 -3.11 -9.80 13.09
C ALA A 62 -2.60 -10.85 12.08
N ASP A 63 -3.13 -10.88 10.87
CA ASP A 63 -2.68 -11.79 9.82
C ASP A 63 -1.32 -11.39 9.26
N LYS A 64 -1.01 -10.09 9.18
CA LYS A 64 0.33 -9.57 8.88
C LYS A 64 1.38 -10.06 9.90
N ARG A 65 1.03 -10.09 11.20
CA ARG A 65 1.90 -10.66 12.23
C ARG A 65 2.06 -12.19 12.11
N LYS A 66 0.99 -12.90 11.74
CA LYS A 66 1.08 -14.35 11.47
C LYS A 66 1.97 -14.65 10.27
N TYR A 67 1.85 -13.86 9.20
CA TYR A 67 2.74 -13.93 8.04
C TYR A 67 4.19 -13.68 8.45
N ALA A 68 4.46 -12.62 9.21
CA ALA A 68 5.81 -12.31 9.69
C ALA A 68 6.41 -13.45 10.53
N ALA A 69 5.64 -14.01 11.46
CA ALA A 69 6.05 -15.17 12.25
C ALA A 69 6.33 -16.41 11.38
N CYS A 70 5.50 -16.62 10.36
CA CYS A 70 5.69 -17.70 9.39
C CYS A 70 6.98 -17.50 8.58
N MET A 71 7.25 -16.28 8.09
CA MET A 71 8.47 -15.96 7.32
C MET A 71 9.74 -16.23 8.14
N ARG A 72 9.74 -15.80 9.41
CA ARG A 72 10.83 -16.08 10.36
C ARG A 72 11.06 -17.57 10.57
N SER A 73 9.99 -18.35 10.64
CA SER A 73 10.06 -19.81 10.81
C SER A 73 10.51 -20.54 9.54
N ASN A 74 10.38 -19.92 8.36
CA ASN A 74 10.66 -20.54 7.06
C ASN A 74 11.96 -20.05 6.39
N GLY A 75 12.85 -19.40 7.15
CA GLY A 75 14.20 -19.08 6.70
C GLY A 75 14.49 -17.61 6.46
N VAL A 76 13.59 -16.71 6.87
CA VAL A 76 13.81 -15.26 6.89
C VAL A 76 13.74 -14.75 8.33
N PRO A 77 14.69 -15.14 9.22
CA PRO A 77 14.60 -14.88 10.66
C PRO A 77 14.57 -13.39 11.03
N SER A 78 15.09 -12.52 10.15
CA SER A 78 15.10 -11.07 10.31
C SER A 78 13.81 -10.39 9.85
N PHE A 79 12.85 -11.15 9.31
CA PHE A 79 11.62 -10.56 8.77
C PHE A 79 10.87 -9.75 9.85
N PRO A 80 10.58 -8.46 9.60
CA PRO A 80 10.04 -7.54 10.59
C PRO A 80 8.53 -7.77 10.82
N ASP A 81 8.04 -7.29 11.96
CA ASP A 81 6.61 -7.15 12.19
C ASP A 81 6.07 -5.88 11.50
N PRO A 82 4.76 -5.82 11.19
CA PRO A 82 4.17 -4.63 10.59
C PRO A 82 4.20 -3.45 11.57
N ASP A 83 4.48 -2.25 11.06
CA ASP A 83 4.45 -1.03 11.85
C ASP A 83 3.01 -0.57 12.18
N THR A 84 2.88 0.59 12.82
CA THR A 84 1.57 1.17 13.19
C THR A 84 0.68 1.47 11.99
N SER A 85 1.27 1.61 10.80
CA SER A 85 0.59 1.83 9.52
C SER A 85 0.20 0.51 8.85
N GLY A 86 0.70 -0.62 9.38
CA GLY A 86 0.52 -1.95 8.80
C GLY A 86 1.53 -2.28 7.71
N ALA A 87 2.63 -1.53 7.58
CA ALA A 87 3.66 -1.75 6.57
C ALA A 87 4.84 -2.57 7.12
N PHE A 88 5.46 -3.39 6.27
CA PHE A 88 6.73 -4.07 6.59
C PHE A 88 7.90 -3.21 6.13
N LYS A 89 8.84 -2.94 7.03
CA LYS A 89 10.07 -2.21 6.71
C LYS A 89 11.21 -3.20 6.52
N LEU A 90 11.36 -3.68 5.29
CA LEU A 90 12.41 -4.64 4.92
C LEU A 90 13.73 -3.89 4.73
N ASP A 91 14.80 -4.45 5.26
CA ASP A 91 16.17 -4.01 4.98
C ASP A 91 16.68 -4.66 3.67
N ASP A 92 17.78 -4.15 3.12
CA ASP A 92 18.33 -4.61 1.83
C ASP A 92 18.70 -6.11 1.80
N ASP A 93 18.91 -6.74 2.96
CA ASP A 93 19.21 -8.17 3.08
C ASP A 93 17.95 -9.06 3.06
N ASP A 94 16.77 -8.50 3.35
CA ASP A 94 15.49 -9.20 3.44
C ASP A 94 14.59 -8.91 2.23
N ARG A 95 15.21 -8.55 1.09
CA ARG A 95 14.48 -8.20 -0.13
C ARG A 95 13.61 -9.38 -0.63
N PRO A 96 12.42 -9.08 -1.19
CA PRO A 96 11.51 -10.10 -1.74
C PRO A 96 12.09 -10.89 -2.92
N ASP A 97 13.17 -10.41 -3.53
CA ASP A 97 13.80 -11.04 -4.68
C ASP A 97 14.74 -12.20 -4.31
N THR A 98 15.11 -12.33 -3.04
CA THR A 98 16.00 -13.40 -2.56
C THR A 98 15.33 -14.79 -2.67
N PRO A 99 16.09 -15.86 -2.98
CA PRO A 99 15.55 -17.22 -3.00
C PRO A 99 14.96 -17.67 -1.65
N GLN A 100 15.56 -17.20 -0.55
CA GLN A 100 15.14 -17.47 0.82
C GLN A 100 13.75 -16.89 1.07
N PHE A 101 13.54 -15.63 0.69
CA PHE A 101 12.24 -14.97 0.83
C PHE A 101 11.16 -15.66 0.02
N LYS A 102 11.41 -15.93 -1.26
CA LYS A 102 10.43 -16.61 -2.15
C LYS A 102 10.01 -17.97 -1.61
N LYS A 103 10.95 -18.74 -1.08
CA LYS A 103 10.67 -20.04 -0.47
C LYS A 103 9.77 -19.89 0.77
N ALA A 104 10.08 -18.91 1.63
CA ALA A 104 9.28 -18.65 2.82
C ALA A 104 7.88 -18.11 2.45
N GLU A 105 7.79 -17.23 1.45
CA GLU A 105 6.52 -16.69 0.97
C GLU A 105 5.59 -17.79 0.45
N GLU A 106 6.11 -18.73 -0.33
CA GLU A 106 5.33 -19.89 -0.82
C GLU A 106 4.76 -20.74 0.31
N ALA A 107 5.49 -20.89 1.43
CA ALA A 107 5.01 -21.58 2.62
C ALA A 107 3.98 -20.74 3.40
N CYS A 108 4.11 -19.41 3.36
CA CYS A 108 3.35 -18.47 4.17
C CYS A 108 2.17 -17.80 3.46
N LYS A 109 1.97 -18.08 2.16
CA LYS A 109 0.89 -17.52 1.32
C LYS A 109 -0.52 -17.66 1.91
N GLN A 110 -0.75 -18.68 2.76
CA GLN A 110 -2.02 -18.85 3.48
C GLN A 110 -2.34 -17.69 4.45
N HIS A 111 -1.35 -16.89 4.82
CA HIS A 111 -1.49 -15.72 5.70
C HIS A 111 -1.56 -14.40 4.93
N GLN A 112 -1.42 -14.44 3.59
CA GLN A 112 -1.63 -13.29 2.71
C GLN A 112 -3.11 -13.18 2.32
N PRO A 113 -3.61 -11.97 2.01
CA PRO A 113 -4.95 -11.79 1.49
C PRO A 113 -5.05 -12.42 0.09
N GLN A 114 -6.16 -13.11 -0.18
CA GLN A 114 -6.44 -13.61 -1.53
C GLN A 114 -6.67 -12.40 -2.45
N GLY A 115 -5.73 -12.12 -3.37
CA GLY A 115 -5.84 -11.03 -4.35
C GLY A 115 -4.75 -9.96 -4.30
N THR A 116 -3.73 -10.07 -3.43
CA THR A 116 -2.54 -9.23 -3.61
C THR A 116 -1.80 -9.63 -4.88
N PRO A 117 -1.47 -8.70 -5.80
CA PRO A 117 -0.41 -8.95 -6.75
C PRO A 117 0.82 -9.25 -5.90
N SER A 118 1.24 -10.50 -5.99
CA SER A 118 2.39 -11.07 -5.30
C SER A 118 3.55 -10.06 -5.40
N MET A 119 4.27 -9.79 -4.30
CA MET A 119 5.40 -8.84 -4.25
C MET A 119 6.62 -9.33 -5.06
N ILE A 120 6.40 -10.25 -6.01
CA ILE A 120 7.32 -10.51 -7.09
C ILE A 120 7.43 -9.22 -7.92
N PRO A 121 8.64 -8.65 -8.11
CA PRO A 121 8.80 -7.61 -9.10
C PRO A 121 8.28 -8.20 -10.43
N SER A 122 7.26 -7.56 -10.98
CA SER A 122 6.78 -7.83 -12.32
C SER A 122 8.02 -7.80 -13.22
N LYS A 123 8.44 -8.98 -13.70
CA LYS A 123 9.35 -9.03 -14.84
C LYS A 123 8.60 -8.37 -15.98
N THR A 124 8.86 -7.07 -16.18
CA THR A 124 8.71 -6.44 -17.48
C THR A 124 9.63 -7.16 -18.46
N GLY A 125 9.04 -7.74 -19.51
CA GLY A 125 9.76 -8.15 -20.71
C GLY A 125 9.70 -9.64 -20.99
N ASP A 126 8.82 -10.05 -21.92
CA ASP A 126 9.27 -10.60 -23.19
C ASP A 126 8.20 -10.34 -24.26
N SER A 127 8.67 -10.16 -25.50
CA SER A 127 7.99 -9.51 -26.64
C SER A 127 6.94 -10.36 -27.34
#